data_AF-Q4S2I8-F1
#
_entry.id   AF-Q4S2I8-F1
#
_cell.length_a   1.000
_cell.length_b   1.000
_cell.length_c   1.000
_cell.angle_alpha   90.00
_cell.angle_beta   90.00
_cell.angle_gamma   90.00
#
_symmetry.space_group_name_H-M   'P 1'
#
loop_
_entity.id
_entity.type
_entity.pdbx_description
1 polymer ?
#
loop_
_entity_poly.entity_id
_entity_poly.type
_entity_poly.pdbx_seq_one_letter_code
_entity_poly.pdbx_strand_id
1 'polypeptide(L)'
;MAVNIPGMIVMVFFYLLVLATGMWAFFKSRRKQKKSAATGMEMALLGNRSLNWVVGIFTMTATWVGGAFIVGIVEMVYTPSMGLTRTLILLAGYSSSFIIGGFLFVAPMRERRCMTVLDPFQQKYGRALTAAMSLVSLCLDMFWVPATLTGLGLFFSQKLLKTD
;
A
#
# COMPACT_ATOMS: atom_id res chain seq x y z
N MET A 1 -3.92 -36.33 1.10
CA MET A 1 -3.88 -34.85 1.20
C MET A 1 -4.29 -34.45 2.61
N ALA A 2 -3.33 -34.32 3.53
CA ALA A 2 -3.63 -33.91 4.89
C ALA A 2 -3.65 -32.38 4.96
N VAL A 3 -4.84 -31.82 5.19
CA VAL A 3 -4.97 -30.37 5.41
C VAL A 3 -4.24 -30.03 6.70
N ASN A 4 -3.35 -29.02 6.68
CA ASN A 4 -2.71 -28.53 7.89
C ASN A 4 -3.75 -27.76 8.74
N ILE A 5 -4.51 -28.50 9.54
CA ILE A 5 -5.58 -28.02 10.43
C ILE A 5 -5.09 -26.88 11.35
N PRO A 6 -3.95 -26.99 12.06
CA PRO A 6 -3.49 -25.88 12.90
C PRO A 6 -3.11 -24.64 12.09
N GLY A 7 -2.51 -24.81 10.92
CA GLY A 7 -2.20 -23.70 10.00
C GLY A 7 -3.45 -22.94 9.53
N MET A 8 -4.54 -23.66 9.22
CA MET A 8 -5.81 -23.04 8.82
C MET A 8 -6.47 -22.26 9.97
N ILE A 9 -6.48 -22.82 11.19
CA ILE A 9 -7.07 -22.17 12.36
C ILE A 9 -6.38 -20.83 12.62
N VAL A 10 -5.05 -20.78 12.58
CA VAL A 10 -4.28 -19.55 12.79
C VAL A 10 -4.59 -18.51 11.70
N MET A 11 -4.73 -18.92 10.44
CA MET A 11 -5.06 -18.02 9.34
C MET A 11 -6.46 -17.42 9.49
N VAL A 12 -7.46 -18.24 9.80
CA VAL A 12 -8.84 -17.78 10.01
C VAL A 12 -8.87 -16.79 11.18
N PHE A 13 -8.22 -17.11 12.30
CA PHE A 13 -8.14 -16.21 13.45
C PHE A 13 -7.48 -14.87 13.11
N PHE A 14 -6.36 -14.90 12.36
CA PHE A 14 -5.68 -13.69 11.93
C PHE A 14 -6.56 -12.81 11.03
N TYR A 15 -7.25 -13.38 10.04
CA TYR A 15 -8.16 -12.63 9.19
C TYR A 15 -9.35 -12.03 9.96
N LEU A 16 -9.88 -12.74 10.96
CA LEU A 16 -10.93 -12.22 11.83
C LEU A 16 -10.45 -11.01 12.65
N LEU A 17 -9.21 -11.04 13.17
CA LEU A 17 -8.63 -9.90 13.87
C LEU A 17 -8.45 -8.68 12.94
N VAL A 18 -7.99 -8.90 11.70
CA VAL A 18 -7.86 -7.83 10.70
C VAL A 18 -9.24 -7.23 10.37
N LEU A 19 -10.26 -8.07 10.18
CA LEU A 19 -11.63 -7.60 9.95
C LEU A 19 -12.20 -6.83 11.15
N ALA A 20 -12.00 -7.34 12.36
CA ALA A 20 -12.49 -6.70 13.59
C ALA A 20 -11.83 -5.33 13.81
N THR A 21 -10.51 -5.23 13.58
CA THR A 21 -9.78 -3.96 13.70
C THR A 21 -10.21 -2.96 12.63
N GLY A 22 -10.41 -3.38 11.39
CA GLY A 22 -10.95 -2.55 10.32
C GLY A 22 -12.36 -2.03 10.62
N MET A 23 -13.22 -2.92 11.12
CA MET A 23 -14.59 -2.58 11.52
C MET A 23 -14.60 -1.60 12.71
N TRP A 24 -13.75 -1.82 13.72
CA TRP A 24 -13.60 -0.92 14.85
C TRP A 24 -13.09 0.47 14.41
N ALA A 25 -12.09 0.51 13.53
CA ALA A 25 -11.57 1.76 12.97
C ALA A 25 -12.65 2.51 12.18
N PHE A 26 -13.46 1.81 11.38
CA PHE A 26 -14.58 2.38 10.63
C PHE A 26 -15.65 2.96 11.57
N PHE A 27 -16.08 2.22 12.58
CA PHE A 27 -17.07 2.71 13.55
C PHE A 27 -16.53 3.90 14.36
N LYS A 28 -15.25 3.87 14.75
CA LYS A 28 -14.59 4.99 15.44
C LYS A 28 -14.51 6.23 14.55
N SER A 29 -14.22 6.06 13.26
CA SER A 29 -14.22 7.14 12.27
C SER A 29 -15.62 7.75 12.10
N ARG A 30 -16.67 6.93 11.96
CA ARG A 30 -18.06 7.42 11.87
C ARG A 30 -18.53 8.15 13.12
N ARG A 31 -18.12 7.71 14.32
CA ARG A 31 -18.42 8.42 15.58
C ARG A 31 -17.75 9.80 15.64
N LYS A 32 -16.53 9.93 15.11
CA LYS A 32 -15.84 11.23 14.99
C LYS A 32 -16.44 12.12 13.90
N GLN A 33 -16.91 11.53 12.79
CA GLN A 33 -17.57 12.24 11.70
C GLN A 33 -18.86 12.95 12.16
N LYS A 34 -19.66 12.31 13.02
CA LYS A 34 -20.87 12.94 13.60
C LYS A 34 -20.58 14.13 14.53
N LYS A 35 -19.33 14.33 14.96
CA LYS A 35 -18.92 15.38 15.91
C LYS A 35 -18.07 16.49 15.29
N SER A 36 -17.71 16.40 14.01
CA SER A 36 -16.79 17.34 13.37
C SER A 36 -17.42 18.00 12.14
N ALA A 37 -17.16 19.29 11.94
CA ALA A 37 -17.69 20.11 10.84
C ALA A 37 -16.98 19.89 9.49
N ALA A 38 -16.08 18.91 9.39
CA ALA A 38 -15.34 18.61 8.16
C ALA A 38 -16.22 17.84 7.14
N THR A 39 -16.12 18.20 5.87
CA THR A 39 -16.83 17.55 4.76
C THR A 39 -16.53 16.04 4.77
N GLY A 40 -17.57 15.20 4.60
CA GLY A 40 -17.42 13.73 4.69
C GLY A 40 -16.32 13.15 3.78
N MET A 41 -16.02 13.81 2.66
CA MET A 41 -14.94 13.45 1.74
C MET A 41 -13.53 13.75 2.30
N GLU A 42 -13.33 14.87 3.02
CA GLU A 42 -12.04 15.18 3.66
C GLU A 42 -11.75 14.20 4.82
N MET A 43 -12.79 13.78 5.54
CA MET A 43 -12.68 12.74 6.57
C MET A 43 -12.32 11.38 5.98
N ALA A 44 -12.93 11.02 4.85
CA ALA A 44 -12.68 9.73 4.20
C ALA A 44 -11.30 9.67 3.53
N LEU A 45 -10.87 10.74 2.85
CA LEU A 45 -9.63 10.76 2.07
C LEU A 45 -8.40 11.19 2.89
N LEU A 46 -8.55 12.18 3.77
CA LEU A 46 -7.43 12.78 4.51
C LEU A 46 -7.40 12.40 5.99
N GLY A 47 -8.40 11.67 6.49
CA GLY A 47 -8.52 11.35 7.91
C GLY A 47 -8.50 12.60 8.79
N ASN A 48 -9.18 13.66 8.35
CA ASN A 48 -9.20 14.99 8.99
C ASN A 48 -7.86 15.73 9.02
N ARG A 49 -6.86 15.35 8.20
CA ARG A 49 -5.49 15.88 8.26
C ARG A 49 -4.82 15.77 9.64
N SER A 50 -5.40 14.99 10.56
CA SER A 50 -4.94 14.80 11.93
C SER A 50 -4.38 13.39 12.15
N LEU A 51 -3.90 12.74 11.10
CA LEU A 51 -3.21 11.45 11.25
C LEU A 51 -1.90 11.67 11.99
N ASN A 52 -1.69 10.84 13.02
CA ASN A 52 -0.42 10.79 13.72
C ASN A 52 0.68 10.29 12.76
N TRP A 53 1.87 10.88 12.86
CA TRP A 53 3.04 10.52 12.04
C TRP A 53 3.34 9.02 12.07
N VAL A 54 3.19 8.39 13.23
CA VAL A 54 3.39 6.93 13.39
C VAL A 54 2.44 6.14 12.48
N VAL A 55 1.16 6.50 12.46
CA VAL A 55 0.16 5.84 11.60
C VAL A 55 0.45 6.12 10.13
N GLY A 56 0.92 7.33 9.80
CA GLY A 56 1.36 7.68 8.44
C GLY A 56 2.51 6.81 7.94
N ILE A 57 3.54 6.59 8.76
CA ILE A 57 4.68 5.72 8.42
C ILE A 57 4.20 4.28 8.20
N PHE A 58 3.44 3.73 9.15
CA PHE A 58 2.93 2.36 9.01
C PHE A 58 2.05 2.18 7.77
N THR A 59 1.19 3.15 7.46
CA THR A 59 0.32 3.09 6.28
C THR A 59 1.15 3.13 5.00
N MET A 60 2.13 4.02 4.92
CA MET A 60 3.00 4.13 3.74
C MET A 60 3.81 2.84 3.53
N THR A 61 4.39 2.28 4.59
CA THR A 61 5.11 1.00 4.51
C THR A 61 4.19 -0.14 4.10
N ALA A 62 2.98 -0.21 4.66
CA ALA A 62 1.99 -1.25 4.34
C ALA A 62 1.56 -1.23 2.87
N THR A 63 1.55 -0.07 2.21
CA THR A 63 1.23 0.04 0.77
C THR A 63 2.29 -0.63 -0.11
N TRP A 64 3.56 -0.59 0.29
CA TRP A 64 4.68 -1.06 -0.53
C TRP A 64 5.16 -2.47 -0.18
N VAL A 65 5.13 -2.82 1.10
CA VAL A 65 5.60 -4.13 1.58
C VAL A 65 4.45 -5.14 1.47
N GLY A 66 4.32 -5.72 0.27
CA GLY A 66 3.31 -6.74 -0.05
C GLY A 66 3.89 -8.10 -0.41
N GLY A 67 3.01 -9.06 -0.72
CA GLY A 67 3.41 -10.43 -1.10
C GLY A 67 4.30 -10.47 -2.35
N ALA A 68 3.98 -9.66 -3.37
CA ALA A 68 4.79 -9.54 -4.59
C ALA A 68 6.20 -8.99 -4.30
N PHE A 69 6.32 -8.00 -3.41
CA PHE A 69 7.60 -7.41 -3.02
C PHE A 69 8.49 -8.44 -2.30
N ILE A 70 7.92 -9.21 -1.36
CA ILE A 70 8.66 -10.24 -0.62
C ILE A 70 9.13 -11.36 -1.57
N VAL A 71 8.23 -11.91 -2.38
CA VAL A 71 8.57 -12.98 -3.34
C VAL A 71 9.62 -12.50 -4.34
N GLY A 72 9.48 -11.27 -4.86
CA GLY A 72 10.45 -10.70 -5.80
C GLY A 72 11.84 -10.48 -5.20
N ILE A 73 11.93 -10.01 -3.95
CA ILE A 73 13.22 -9.89 -3.25
C ILE A 73 13.86 -11.26 -3.05
N VAL A 74 13.08 -12.25 -2.61
CA VAL A 74 13.56 -13.61 -2.44
C VAL A 74 14.11 -14.14 -3.77
N GLU A 75 13.35 -14.04 -4.85
CA GLU A 75 13.79 -14.48 -6.18
C GLU A 75 15.08 -13.78 -6.65
N MET A 76 15.21 -12.46 -6.45
CA MET A 76 16.42 -11.72 -6.79
C MET A 76 17.64 -12.16 -5.97
N VAL A 77 17.47 -12.46 -4.68
CA VAL A 77 18.56 -12.94 -3.82
C VAL A 77 18.99 -14.36 -4.20
N TYR A 78 18.04 -15.24 -4.49
CA TYR A 78 18.32 -16.64 -4.85
C TYR A 78 18.85 -16.80 -6.28
N THR A 79 18.64 -15.83 -7.16
CA THR A 79 19.15 -15.87 -8.52
C THR A 79 20.64 -15.48 -8.54
N PRO A 80 21.56 -16.39 -8.95
CA PRO A 80 23.00 -16.15 -8.86
C PRO A 80 23.51 -15.00 -9.75
N SER A 81 22.76 -14.59 -10.77
CA SER A 81 23.08 -13.44 -11.62
C SER A 81 22.65 -12.09 -11.03
N MET A 82 21.69 -12.06 -10.10
CA MET A 82 21.18 -10.84 -9.47
C MET A 82 21.80 -10.62 -8.09
N GLY A 83 22.00 -11.67 -7.29
CA GLY A 83 22.79 -11.66 -6.07
C GLY A 83 22.31 -10.69 -4.97
N LEU A 84 22.97 -10.78 -3.80
CA LEU A 84 22.64 -9.96 -2.63
C LEU A 84 22.93 -8.46 -2.89
N THR A 85 24.01 -8.15 -3.61
CA THR A 85 24.45 -6.78 -3.85
C THR A 85 23.44 -5.98 -4.67
N ARG A 86 22.84 -6.54 -5.74
CA ARG A 86 21.82 -5.79 -6.50
C ARG A 86 20.53 -5.61 -5.72
N THR A 87 20.16 -6.59 -4.90
CA THR A 87 18.98 -6.49 -4.05
C THR A 87 19.10 -5.32 -3.07
N LEU A 88 20.28 -5.16 -2.43
CA LEU A 88 20.56 -4.04 -1.53
C LEU A 88 20.59 -2.70 -2.26
N ILE A 89 21.19 -2.64 -3.46
CA ILE A 89 21.19 -1.42 -4.29
C ILE A 89 19.76 -1.02 -4.67
N LEU A 90 18.92 -1.98 -5.07
CA LEU A 90 17.53 -1.72 -5.43
C LEU A 90 16.73 -1.22 -4.21
N LEU A 91 16.90 -1.85 -3.05
CA LEU A 91 16.24 -1.42 -1.81
C LEU A 91 16.68 -0.01 -1.37
N ALA A 92 17.97 0.30 -1.49
CA ALA A 92 18.51 1.62 -1.22
C ALA A 92 18.02 2.66 -2.24
N GLY A 93 17.90 2.28 -3.51
CA GLY A 93 17.32 3.10 -4.58
C GLY A 93 15.86 3.46 -4.30
N TYR A 94 15.04 2.49 -3.90
CA TYR A 94 13.65 2.75 -3.50
C TYR A 94 13.57 3.66 -2.28
N SER A 95 14.39 3.42 -1.26
CA SER A 95 14.41 4.20 -0.03
C SER A 95 14.82 5.66 -0.29
N SER A 96 15.87 5.88 -1.07
CA SER A 96 16.31 7.22 -1.49
C SER A 96 15.27 7.93 -2.35
N SER A 97 14.57 7.22 -3.24
CA SER A 97 13.48 7.79 -4.04
C SER A 97 12.33 8.31 -3.17
N PHE A 98 11.97 7.61 -2.09
CA PHE A 98 10.96 8.11 -1.15
C PHE A 98 11.41 9.36 -0.41
N ILE A 99 12.67 9.43 0.00
CA ILE A 99 13.21 10.60 0.71
C ILE A 99 13.21 11.82 -0.22
N ILE A 100 13.72 11.66 -1.44
CA ILE A 100 13.79 12.73 -2.43
C ILE A 100 12.38 13.18 -2.84
N GLY A 101 11.49 12.23 -3.15
CA GLY A 101 10.10 12.53 -3.50
C GLY A 101 9.34 13.19 -2.35
N GLY A 102 9.56 12.74 -1.11
CA GLY A 102 8.99 13.35 0.08
C GLY A 102 9.42 14.80 0.23
N PHE A 103 10.73 15.08 0.13
CA PHE A 103 11.25 16.44 0.30
C PHE A 103 10.75 17.41 -0.78
N LEU A 104 10.71 16.98 -2.05
CA LEU A 104 10.32 17.84 -3.17
C LEU A 104 8.81 18.09 -3.24
N PHE A 105 7.98 17.09 -2.95
CA PHE A 105 6.53 17.18 -3.20
C PHE A 105 5.70 17.48 -1.95
N VAL A 106 6.15 17.15 -0.74
CA VAL A 106 5.32 17.31 0.48
C VAL A 106 5.04 18.77 0.79
N ALA A 107 6.05 19.64 0.72
CA ALA A 107 5.88 21.07 1.01
C ALA A 107 4.87 21.76 0.07
N PRO A 108 5.02 21.71 -1.27
CA PRO A 108 4.08 22.37 -2.17
C PRO A 108 2.66 21.76 -2.13
N MET A 109 2.54 20.45 -1.86
CA MET A 109 1.23 19.80 -1.74
C MET A 109 0.49 20.19 -0.46
N ARG A 110 1.20 20.39 0.65
CA ARG A 110 0.58 20.83 1.93
C ARG A 110 0.11 22.28 1.85
N GLU A 111 0.89 23.15 1.22
CA GLU A 111 0.55 24.57 1.09
C GLU A 111 -0.71 24.79 0.23
N ARG A 112 -0.84 24.04 -0.88
CA ARG A 112 -1.99 24.13 -1.79
C ARG A 112 -3.23 23.38 -1.32
N ARG A 113 -3.19 22.74 -0.15
CA ARG A 113 -4.29 21.93 0.42
C ARG A 113 -4.87 20.92 -0.60
N CYS A 114 -4.03 20.35 -1.45
CA CYS A 114 -4.44 19.36 -2.45
C CYS A 114 -5.09 18.15 -1.77
N MET A 115 -6.14 17.62 -2.40
CA MET A 115 -6.84 16.40 -2.01
C MET A 115 -6.26 15.18 -2.74
N THR A 116 -5.82 15.36 -3.98
CA THR A 116 -5.24 14.31 -4.81
C THR A 116 -3.82 14.66 -5.28
N VAL A 117 -3.03 13.65 -5.59
CA VAL A 117 -1.69 13.83 -6.18
C VAL A 117 -1.75 14.51 -7.55
N LEU A 118 -2.89 14.37 -8.23
CA LEU A 118 -3.15 14.90 -9.56
C LEU A 118 -3.59 16.38 -9.56
N ASP A 119 -4.07 16.91 -8.43
CA ASP A 119 -4.53 18.29 -8.29
C ASP A 119 -3.50 19.35 -8.74
N PRO A 120 -2.21 19.30 -8.32
CA PRO A 120 -1.22 20.29 -8.78
C PRO A 120 -0.95 20.18 -10.28
N PHE A 121 -1.05 18.98 -10.86
CA PHE A 121 -0.90 18.78 -12.30
C PHE A 121 -2.11 19.31 -13.07
N GLN A 122 -3.31 19.15 -12.53
CA GLN A 122 -4.54 19.70 -13.10
C GLN A 122 -4.50 21.23 -13.15
N GLN A 123 -3.98 21.87 -12.09
CA GLN A 123 -3.88 23.33 -12.02
C GLN A 123 -2.82 23.88 -13.00
N LYS A 124 -1.72 23.15 -13.24
CA LYS A 124 -0.59 23.64 -14.06
C LYS A 124 -0.68 23.25 -15.54
N TYR A 125 -1.23 22.08 -15.87
CA TYR A 125 -1.21 21.51 -17.21
C TYR A 125 -2.61 21.27 -17.81
N GLY A 126 -3.67 21.59 -17.06
CA GLY A 126 -5.05 21.45 -17.53
C GLY A 126 -5.59 20.02 -17.49
N ARG A 127 -6.87 19.87 -17.84
CA ARG A 127 -7.64 18.64 -17.62
C ARG A 127 -7.22 17.46 -18.49
N ALA A 128 -6.75 17.71 -19.72
CA ALA A 128 -6.39 16.65 -20.67
C ALA A 128 -5.18 15.83 -20.19
N LEU A 129 -4.13 16.50 -19.69
CA LEU A 129 -2.97 15.81 -19.15
C LEU A 129 -3.33 15.03 -17.88
N THR A 130 -4.14 15.61 -17.00
CA THR A 130 -4.61 14.94 -15.78
C THR A 130 -5.39 13.66 -16.09
N ALA A 131 -6.24 13.67 -17.12
CA ALA A 131 -6.99 12.49 -17.55
C ALA A 131 -6.07 11.40 -18.13
N ALA A 132 -5.04 11.79 -18.89
CA ALA A 132 -4.03 10.84 -19.37
C ALA A 132 -3.24 10.23 -18.20
N MET A 133 -2.80 11.05 -17.25
CA MET A 133 -2.06 10.59 -16.07
C MET A 133 -2.91 9.69 -15.15
N SER A 134 -4.20 9.99 -14.98
CA SER A 134 -5.10 9.12 -14.22
C SER A 134 -5.31 7.78 -14.91
N LEU A 135 -5.42 7.77 -16.24
CA LEU A 135 -5.50 6.51 -17.01
C LEU A 135 -4.24 5.67 -16.85
N VAL A 136 -3.06 6.29 -16.90
CA VAL A 136 -1.79 5.59 -16.64
C VAL A 136 -1.74 5.03 -15.22
N SER A 137 -2.20 5.79 -14.22
CA SER A 137 -2.28 5.31 -12.83
C SER A 137 -3.19 4.09 -12.71
N LEU A 138 -4.37 4.12 -13.34
CA LEU A 138 -5.29 2.99 -13.34
C LEU A 138 -4.67 1.75 -14.00
N CYS A 139 -3.96 1.92 -15.11
CA CYS A 139 -3.23 0.82 -15.75
C CYS A 139 -2.17 0.22 -14.82
N LEU A 140 -1.41 1.05 -14.09
CA LEU A 140 -0.43 0.56 -13.12
C LEU A 140 -1.09 -0.23 -11.98
N ASP A 141 -2.21 0.26 -11.45
CA ASP A 141 -2.99 -0.46 -10.44
C ASP A 141 -3.51 -1.80 -10.97
N MET A 142 -3.92 -1.85 -12.24
CA MET A 142 -4.32 -3.10 -12.91
C MET A 142 -3.17 -4.11 -13.03
N PHE A 143 -1.91 -3.69 -13.07
CA PHE A 143 -0.76 -4.60 -13.03
C PHE A 143 -0.36 -4.96 -11.59
N TRP A 144 -0.51 -4.03 -10.65
CA TRP A 144 -0.11 -4.20 -9.26
C TRP A 144 -1.00 -5.18 -8.49
N VAL A 145 -2.32 -5.11 -8.70
CA VAL A 145 -3.28 -5.97 -8.01
C VAL A 145 -3.07 -7.46 -8.34
N PRO A 146 -2.98 -7.87 -9.62
CA PRO A 146 -2.69 -9.27 -9.99
C PRO A 146 -1.32 -9.76 -9.52
N ALA A 147 -0.28 -8.90 -9.53
CA ALA A 147 1.03 -9.28 -9.02
C ALA A 147 0.96 -9.63 -7.52
N THR A 148 0.25 -8.81 -6.74
CA THR A 148 0.03 -9.05 -5.31
C THR A 148 -0.81 -10.31 -5.07
N LEU A 149 -1.85 -10.53 -5.87
CA LEU A 149 -2.70 -11.72 -5.77
C LEU A 149 -1.95 -13.00 -6.16
N THR A 150 -1.09 -12.94 -7.18
CA THR A 150 -0.21 -14.05 -7.56
C THR A 150 0.78 -14.39 -6.45
N GLY A 151 1.39 -13.37 -5.84
CA GLY A 151 2.24 -13.56 -4.66
C GLY A 151 1.50 -14.28 -3.53
N LEU A 152 0.27 -13.85 -3.23
CA LEU A 152 -0.59 -14.51 -2.24
C LEU A 152 -0.92 -15.96 -2.63
N GLY A 153 -1.26 -16.21 -3.89
CA GLY A 153 -1.57 -17.55 -4.41
C GLY A 153 -0.38 -18.51 -4.33
N LEU A 154 0.83 -18.03 -4.62
CA LEU A 154 2.06 -18.81 -4.46
C LEU A 154 2.28 -19.24 -3.00
N PHE A 155 2.03 -18.36 -2.04
CA PHE A 155 2.13 -18.70 -0.63
C PHE A 155 1.13 -19.79 -0.22
N PHE A 156 -0.14 -19.67 -0.62
CA PHE A 156 -1.15 -20.69 -0.31
C PHE A 156 -0.84 -22.03 -0.99
N SER A 157 -0.44 -22.01 -2.26
CA SER A 157 -0.12 -23.21 -3.03
C SER A 157 1.10 -23.94 -2.45
N GLN A 158 2.18 -23.24 -2.13
CA GLN A 158 3.36 -23.86 -1.51
C GLN A 158 3.08 -24.42 -0.11
N LYS A 159 2.23 -23.75 0.69
CA LYS A 159 1.86 -24.25 2.02
C LYS A 159 0.95 -25.49 1.97
N LEU A 160 0.22 -25.69 0.87
CA LEU A 160 -0.64 -26.86 0.64
C LEU A 160 0.09 -28.02 -0.04
N LEU A 161 1.17 -27.75 -0.79
CA LEU A 161 1.96 -28.77 -1.52
C LEU A 161 3.18 -29.30 -0.75
N LYS A 162 3.63 -28.62 0.31
CA LYS A 162 4.85 -28.98 1.06
C LYS A 162 4.54 -29.59 2.43
N THR A 163 3.63 -30.55 2.45
CA THR A 163 3.45 -31.50 3.56
C THR A 163 3.80 -32.89 3.04
N ASP A 164 5.10 -33.12 2.89
CA ASP A 164 5.74 -34.44 3.03
C ASP A 164 6.64 -34.37 4.26
#